data_AF-A0A8I1LDZ0-F1
#
_entry.id   AF-A0A8I1LDZ0-F1
#
_cell.length_a   1.000
_cell.length_b   1.000
_cell.length_c   1.000
_cell.angle_alpha   90.00
_cell.angle_beta   90.00
_cell.angle_gamma   90.00
#
_symmetry.space_group_name_H-M   'P 1'
#
loop_
_entity.id
_entity.type
_entity.pdbx_description
1 polymer ?
#
loop_
_entity_poly.entity_id
_entity_poly.type
_entity_poly.pdbx_seq_one_letter_code
_entity_poly.pdbx_strand_id
1 'polypeptide(L)' 'MSQSGRIIAVDWGTSTLRTYLLDESGTINAETTSKRGILKVSDKRF' A
#
# COMPACT_ATOMS: atom_id res chain seq x y z
N MET A 1 26.19 8.58 2.20
CA MET A 1 25.44 7.40 1.70
C MET A 1 24.00 7.85 1.59
N SER A 2 23.41 7.90 0.38
CA SER A 2 21.97 8.17 0.27
C SER A 2 21.23 6.97 0.85
N GLN A 3 20.37 7.18 1.82
CA GLN A 3 19.51 6.14 2.34
C GLN A 3 18.40 5.92 1.32
N SER A 4 18.50 4.87 0.50
CA SER A 4 17.46 4.58 -0.50
C SER A 4 16.19 4.07 0.18
N GLY A 5 15.36 5.03 0.60
CA GLY A 5 14.06 4.78 1.19
C GLY A 5 13.09 4.25 0.14
N ARG A 6 12.59 3.03 0.35
CA ARG A 6 11.44 2.52 -0.39
C ARG A 6 10.18 2.95 0.34
N ILE A 7 9.30 3.68 -0.33
CA ILE A 7 8.04 4.13 0.23
C ILE A 7 6.94 3.20 -0.26
N ILE A 8 6.05 2.77 0.64
CA ILE A 8 4.81 2.11 0.27
C ILE A 8 3.66 3.07 0.57
N ALA A 9 2.97 3.54 -0.46
CA ALA A 9 1.74 4.27 -0.30
C ALA A 9 0.57 3.29 -0.19
N VAL A 10 -0.28 3.49 0.80
CA VAL A 10 -1.43 2.61 1.10
C VAL A 10 -2.70 3.44 1.04
N ASP A 11 -3.63 3.04 0.18
CA ASP A 11 -4.99 3.55 0.12
C ASP A 11 -5.94 2.44 0.55
N TRP A 12 -6.44 2.55 1.79
CA TRP A 12 -7.30 1.55 2.40
C TRP A 12 -8.74 2.03 2.53
N GLY A 13 -9.51 1.83 1.46
CA GLY A 13 -10.94 2.06 1.45
C GLY A 13 -11.74 1.03 2.26
N THR A 14 -13.04 1.27 2.38
CA THR A 14 -13.95 0.37 3.11
C THR A 14 -14.03 -1.02 2.50
N SER A 15 -14.02 -1.10 1.17
CA SER A 15 -14.26 -2.34 0.40
C SER A 15 -13.06 -2.84 -0.38
N THR A 16 -12.06 -1.98 -0.63
CA THR A 16 -10.87 -2.27 -1.44
C THR A 16 -9.61 -1.74 -0.76
N LEU A 17 -8.49 -2.42 -1.00
CA LEU A 17 -7.15 -1.99 -0.61
C LEU A 17 -6.30 -1.84 -1.88
N ARG A 18 -5.60 -0.71 -2.00
CA ARG A 18 -4.63 -0.43 -3.06
C ARG A 18 -3.28 -0.08 -2.42
N THR A 19 -2.21 -0.64 -2.96
CA THR A 19 -0.85 -0.40 -2.46
C THR A 19 0.11 -0.13 -3.61
N TYR A 20 1.00 0.83 -3.42
CA TYR A 20 1.97 1.27 -4.41
C TYR A 20 3.37 1.28 -3.82
N LEU A 21 4.32 0.64 -4.50
CA LEU A 21 5.74 0.77 -4.19
C LEU A 21 6.31 1.95 -4.98
N LEU A 22 6.83 2.94 -4.28
CA LEU A 22 7.40 4.15 -4.85
C LEU A 22 8.92 4.15 -4.69
N ASP A 23 9.63 4.68 -5.68
CA ASP A 23 11.02 5.08 -5.53
C ASP A 23 11.18 6.48 -4.89
N GLU A 24 12.42 6.93 -4.74
CA GLU A 24 12.76 8.22 -4.14
C GLU A 24 12.22 9.42 -4.93
N SER A 25 11.92 9.26 -6.21
CA SER A 25 11.34 10.31 -7.06
C SER A 25 9.80 10.36 -6.98
N GLY A 26 9.19 9.41 -6.28
CA GLY A 26 7.74 9.22 -6.26
C GLY A 26 7.21 8.47 -7.49
N THR A 27 8.08 7.81 -8.27
CA THR A 27 7.65 6.97 -9.39
C THR A 27 7.15 5.62 -8.87
N ILE A 28 6.04 5.13 -9.41
CA ILE A 28 5.45 3.84 -9.04
C ILE A 28 6.23 2.71 -9.74
N ASN A 29 6.85 1.85 -8.93
CA ASN A 29 7.57 0.66 -9.39
C ASN A 29 6.70 -0.60 -9.38
N ALA A 30 5.71 -0.68 -8.49
CA ALA A 30 4.77 -1.80 -8.43
C ALA A 30 3.43 -1.35 -7.83
N GLU A 31 2.36 -2.01 -8.25
CA GLU A 31 1.00 -1.82 -7.73
C GLU A 31 0.39 -3.17 -7.35
N THR A 32 -0.44 -3.18 -6.31
CA THR A 32 -1.33 -4.30 -6.03
C THR A 32 -2.69 -3.79 -5.56
N THR A 33 -3.75 -4.41 -6.08
CA THR A 33 -5.13 -4.15 -5.67
C THR A 33 -5.76 -5.41 -5.08
N SER A 34 -6.54 -5.25 -4.03
CA SER A 34 -7.24 -6.33 -3.34
C SER A 34 -8.68 -5.94 -2.99
N LYS A 35 -9.58 -6.93 -3.00
CA LYS A 35 -10.95 -6.77 -2.50
C LYS A 35 -11.01 -6.77 -0.96
N ARG A 36 -9.88 -6.70 -0.24
CA ARG A 36 -9.78 -6.70 1.23
C ARG A 36 -9.74 -5.27 1.81
N GLY A 37 -10.81 -4.50 1.58
CA GLY A 37 -10.99 -3.23 2.31
C GLY A 37 -11.13 -3.42 3.83
N ILE A 38 -11.11 -2.33 4.58
CA ILE A 38 -11.01 -2.37 6.06
C ILE A 38 -12.15 -3.17 6.71
N LEU A 39 -13.35 -3.16 6.11
CA LEU A 39 -14.52 -3.89 6.63
C LEU A 39 -14.40 -5.41 6.51
N LYS A 40 -13.46 -5.91 5.70
CA LYS A 40 -13.24 -7.35 5.46
C LYS A 40 -12.05 -7.89 6.26
N VAL A 41 -11.41 -7.06 7.06
CA VAL A 41 -10.42 -7.52 8.03
C VAL A 41 -11.19 -7.86 9.30
N SER A 42 -11.67 -9.09 9.36
CA SER A 42 -12.53 -9.60 10.44
C SER A 42 -11.77 -9.84 11.75
N ASP A 43 -10.45 -9.93 11.69
CA ASP A 43 -9.61 -10.25 12.84
C ASP A 43 -8.75 -9.04 13.17
N LYS A 44 -8.67 -8.67 14.45
CA LYS A 44 -7.96 -7.50 14.99
C LYS A 44 -6.43 -7.54 14.81
N ARG A 45 -5.92 -8.12 13.73
CA ARG A 45 -4.50 -8.14 13.36
C ARG A 45 -4.37 -7.51 11.97
N PHE A 46 -3.75 -6.34 11.97
CA PHE A 46 -3.29 -5.60 10.80
C PHE A 46 -1.77 -5.69 10.73
#